data_AF-A0A496L1L8-F1
#
_entry.id   AF-A0A496L1L8-F1
#
_cell.length_a   1.000
_cell.length_b   1.000
_cell.length_c   1.000
_cell.angle_alpha   90.00
_cell.angle_beta   90.00
_cell.angle_gamma   90.00
#
_symmetry.space_group_name_H-M   'P 1'
#
loop_
_entity.id
_entity.type
_entity.pdbx_description
1 polymer ?
#
loop_
_entity_poly.entity_id
_entity_poly.type
_entity_poly.pdbx_seq_one_letter_code
_entity_poly.pdbx_strand_id
1 'polypeptide(L)'
;EIPSSIDSIGEYAFYECEEVTEYTLNNGLKIIGLGAFASAKKITSFKIPASVVNIGVHAFLFCEELTRFVVDPANTVYVAEDGILYNKDKSELIKFPAAKNLSTYTMPNSVKIAKMGAMEGCGKIENIVFSENLDAIEEAAFMNCLRIEKVDLPAKLTTIGQQAFASCLKLHTINIPASVKKIESSSFYMSGKLQNINVDPANTEYLSEDGILFNKSKTSLITYPSGKQENTYKVPSTVTSIESRAFISTLALHNVDLPASLTKINTAAFFGCSKLQEIICRAAVPPALANSVFGGGVVASKVVLKVPTSAIAAYKAAEVWKNFKIEGADLSFCSPVEQDKYEVYPTYTEGTVFVVADREGKSTVYNTLGQMVKTTSLQQGENSIDLSSQPTGNYVLVVGNKTFKIIKR
;
A
#
# COMPACT_ATOMS: atom_id res chain seq x y z
N GLU A 1 23.88 17.64 -33.79
CA GLU A 1 23.25 18.93 -34.17
C GLU A 1 21.92 18.64 -34.84
N ILE A 2 20.85 19.37 -34.50
CA ILE A 2 19.56 19.26 -35.19
C ILE A 2 19.47 20.35 -36.26
N PRO A 3 19.28 20.03 -37.55
CA PRO A 3 19.21 21.03 -38.62
C PRO A 3 18.13 22.09 -38.37
N SER A 4 18.34 23.32 -38.85
CA SER A 4 17.39 24.43 -38.68
C SER A 4 16.06 24.26 -39.40
N SER A 5 16.00 23.35 -40.38
CA SER A 5 14.77 23.00 -41.09
C SER A 5 13.84 22.07 -40.30
N ILE A 6 14.32 21.51 -39.19
CA ILE A 6 13.56 20.56 -38.35
C ILE A 6 12.85 21.33 -37.24
N ASP A 7 11.52 21.26 -37.24
CA ASP A 7 10.67 21.89 -36.21
C ASP A 7 10.16 20.90 -35.15
N SER A 8 10.42 19.60 -35.31
CA SER A 8 9.96 18.56 -34.40
C SER A 8 10.96 17.40 -34.30
N ILE A 9 11.17 16.93 -33.06
CA ILE A 9 11.86 15.66 -32.78
C ILE A 9 10.78 14.61 -32.58
N GLY A 10 10.81 13.55 -33.38
CA GLY A 10 9.82 12.47 -33.33
C GLY A 10 9.86 11.65 -32.04
N GLU A 11 8.85 10.80 -31.88
CA GLU A 11 8.78 9.86 -30.76
C GLU A 11 10.00 8.94 -30.75
N TYR A 12 10.62 8.77 -29.58
CA TYR A 12 11.80 7.91 -29.36
C TYR A 12 13.01 8.17 -30.27
N ALA A 13 13.11 9.34 -30.90
CA ALA A 13 14.14 9.62 -31.91
C ALA A 13 15.61 9.47 -31.42
N PHE A 14 15.85 9.70 -30.13
CA PHE A 14 17.14 9.53 -29.45
C PHE A 14 17.03 8.56 -28.26
N TYR A 15 16.09 7.61 -28.31
CA TYR A 15 15.95 6.58 -27.30
C TYR A 15 17.26 5.79 -27.14
N GLU A 16 17.69 5.60 -25.90
CA GLU A 16 18.93 4.90 -25.53
C GLU A 16 20.19 5.46 -26.21
N CYS A 17 20.20 6.73 -26.61
CA CYS A 17 21.39 7.33 -27.23
C CYS A 17 22.57 7.31 -26.25
N GLU A 18 23.63 6.58 -26.60
CA GLU A 18 24.76 6.30 -25.70
C GLU A 18 25.93 7.25 -25.87
N GLU A 19 25.97 8.09 -26.89
CA GLU A 19 27.19 8.85 -27.26
C GLU A 19 27.09 10.35 -27.03
N VAL A 20 25.88 10.91 -26.96
CA VAL A 20 25.69 12.37 -26.94
C VAL A 20 25.59 12.89 -25.51
N THR A 21 26.51 13.79 -25.15
CA THR A 21 26.53 14.46 -23.84
C THR A 21 25.76 15.78 -23.82
N GLU A 22 25.66 16.45 -24.97
CA GLU A 22 24.95 17.70 -25.16
C GLU A 22 24.31 17.74 -26.56
N TYR A 23 23.06 18.22 -26.64
CA TYR A 23 22.36 18.43 -27.90
C TYR A 23 22.30 19.91 -28.24
N THR A 24 22.84 20.27 -29.40
CA THR A 24 22.58 21.58 -30.02
C THR A 24 21.23 21.53 -30.74
N LEU A 25 20.21 22.08 -30.09
CA LEU A 25 18.87 22.25 -30.67
C LEU A 25 18.78 23.57 -31.45
N ASN A 26 18.03 23.57 -32.55
CA ASN A 26 17.82 24.77 -33.36
C ASN A 26 16.70 25.66 -32.79
N ASN A 27 16.73 26.95 -33.15
CA ASN A 27 15.75 27.95 -32.68
C ASN A 27 14.37 27.88 -33.35
N GLY A 28 14.18 26.99 -34.33
CA GLY A 28 12.88 26.70 -34.96
C GLY A 28 12.18 25.48 -34.36
N LEU A 29 12.83 24.75 -33.46
CA LEU A 29 12.29 23.53 -32.86
C LEU A 29 11.10 23.84 -31.96
N LYS A 30 9.94 23.27 -32.27
CA LYS A 30 8.68 23.45 -31.54
C LYS A 30 8.34 22.28 -30.63
N ILE A 31 8.64 21.05 -31.07
CA ILE A 31 8.16 19.82 -30.42
C ILE A 31 9.32 18.90 -30.09
N ILE A 32 9.35 18.40 -28.85
CA ILE A 32 10.14 17.24 -28.43
C ILE A 32 9.16 16.10 -28.18
N GLY A 33 9.19 15.05 -28.99
CA GLY A 33 8.19 13.97 -28.95
C GLY A 33 8.21 13.09 -27.70
N LEU A 34 7.21 12.22 -27.62
CA LEU A 34 7.10 11.18 -26.58
C LEU A 34 8.38 10.34 -26.52
N GLY A 35 8.98 10.20 -25.34
CA GLY A 35 10.17 9.36 -25.17
C GLY A 35 11.39 9.79 -25.99
N ALA A 36 11.40 10.99 -26.57
CA ALA A 36 12.40 11.40 -27.56
C ALA A 36 13.85 11.22 -27.10
N PHE A 37 14.16 11.44 -25.82
CA PHE A 37 15.48 11.24 -25.21
C PHE A 37 15.44 10.22 -24.06
N ALA A 38 14.42 9.37 -24.02
CA ALA A 38 14.31 8.35 -22.98
C ALA A 38 15.55 7.44 -22.98
N SER A 39 16.10 7.17 -21.81
CA SER A 39 17.31 6.38 -21.57
C SER A 39 18.57 6.91 -22.28
N ALA A 40 18.61 8.18 -22.70
CA ALA A 40 19.83 8.78 -23.25
C ALA A 40 20.93 8.82 -22.16
N LYS A 41 21.94 7.96 -22.31
CA LYS A 41 22.80 7.55 -21.19
C LYS A 41 23.88 8.57 -20.81
N LYS A 42 24.28 9.43 -21.75
CA LYS A 42 25.39 10.37 -21.53
C LYS A 42 24.96 11.84 -21.39
N ILE A 43 23.66 12.15 -21.50
CA ILE A 43 23.21 13.55 -21.41
C ILE A 43 23.42 14.09 -20.00
N THR A 44 24.17 15.18 -19.87
CA THR A 44 24.45 15.79 -18.56
C THR A 44 23.72 17.12 -18.36
N SER A 45 23.42 17.81 -19.46
CA SER A 45 22.69 19.08 -19.50
C SER A 45 21.82 19.11 -20.75
N PHE A 46 20.60 19.65 -20.65
CA PHE A 46 19.69 19.77 -21.78
C PHE A 46 19.17 21.20 -21.93
N LYS A 47 19.44 21.82 -23.08
CA LYS A 47 18.98 23.19 -23.39
C LYS A 47 17.65 23.17 -24.13
N ILE A 48 16.67 23.91 -23.66
CA ILE A 48 15.34 24.08 -24.28
C ILE A 48 15.28 25.48 -24.93
N PRO A 49 15.24 25.56 -26.28
CA PRO A 49 15.12 26.82 -27.01
C PRO A 49 13.83 27.59 -26.72
N ALA A 50 13.82 28.88 -27.05
CA ALA A 50 12.64 29.75 -26.89
C ALA A 50 11.41 29.25 -27.67
N SER A 51 11.63 28.56 -28.79
CA SER A 51 10.60 28.08 -29.71
C SER A 51 9.87 26.81 -29.26
N VAL A 52 10.40 26.08 -28.28
CA VAL A 52 9.80 24.80 -27.86
C VAL A 52 8.52 25.08 -27.08
N VAL A 53 7.42 24.57 -27.61
CA VAL A 53 6.06 24.73 -27.04
C VAL A 53 5.51 23.41 -26.50
N ASN A 54 6.10 22.26 -26.88
CA ASN A 54 5.64 20.96 -26.41
C ASN A 54 6.81 20.01 -26.12
N ILE A 55 6.76 19.39 -24.94
CA ILE A 55 7.64 18.30 -24.52
C ILE A 55 6.73 17.11 -24.21
N GLY A 56 6.92 16.03 -24.96
CA GLY A 56 6.14 14.81 -24.83
C GLY A 56 6.38 14.11 -23.50
N VAL A 57 5.38 13.32 -23.09
CA VAL A 57 5.49 12.45 -21.94
C VAL A 57 6.71 11.54 -22.07
N HIS A 58 7.41 11.30 -20.96
CA HIS A 58 8.62 10.47 -20.91
C HIS A 58 9.78 10.94 -21.80
N ALA A 59 9.76 12.17 -22.34
CA ALA A 59 10.84 12.67 -23.20
C ALA A 59 12.24 12.53 -22.56
N PHE A 60 12.34 12.59 -21.24
CA PHE A 60 13.59 12.43 -20.47
C PHE A 60 13.49 11.31 -19.42
N LEU A 61 12.79 10.22 -19.75
CA LEU A 61 12.70 9.02 -18.92
C LEU A 61 14.10 8.40 -18.74
N PHE A 62 14.48 7.92 -17.56
CA PHE A 62 15.77 7.26 -17.30
C PHE A 62 17.03 7.96 -17.86
N CYS A 63 17.05 9.30 -17.94
CA CYS A 63 18.27 10.05 -18.23
C CYS A 63 19.14 10.15 -16.97
N GLU A 64 19.83 9.06 -16.62
CA GLU A 64 20.49 8.86 -15.33
C GLU A 64 21.63 9.84 -15.05
N GLU A 65 22.28 10.37 -16.08
CA GLU A 65 23.40 11.33 -15.98
C GLU A 65 22.95 12.80 -16.04
N LEU A 66 21.65 13.07 -16.24
CA LEU A 66 21.15 14.44 -16.42
C LEU A 66 21.22 15.20 -15.09
N THR A 67 21.99 16.28 -15.06
CA THR A 67 22.21 17.11 -13.85
C THR A 67 21.40 18.40 -13.85
N ARG A 68 21.03 18.92 -15.02
CA ARG A 68 20.28 20.17 -15.16
C ARG A 68 19.60 20.34 -16.53
N PHE A 69 18.53 21.12 -16.52
CA PHE A 69 17.95 21.77 -17.69
C PHE A 69 18.39 23.24 -17.76
N VAL A 70 18.47 23.77 -18.98
CA VAL A 70 18.64 25.20 -19.24
C VAL A 70 17.54 25.63 -20.19
N VAL A 71 16.66 26.53 -19.77
CA VAL A 71 15.58 27.03 -20.62
C VAL A 71 15.95 28.43 -21.10
N ASP A 72 15.78 28.69 -22.40
CA ASP A 72 15.95 30.02 -22.97
C ASP A 72 14.99 31.01 -22.28
N PRO A 73 15.46 32.19 -21.81
CA PRO A 73 14.61 33.16 -21.11
C PRO A 73 13.38 33.60 -21.91
N ALA A 74 13.45 33.58 -23.25
CA ALA A 74 12.35 33.93 -24.13
C ALA A 74 11.32 32.80 -24.32
N ASN A 75 11.57 31.59 -23.79
CA ASN A 75 10.58 30.51 -23.83
C ASN A 75 9.34 30.90 -23.01
N THR A 76 8.15 30.77 -23.60
CA THR A 76 6.88 31.19 -23.01
C THR A 76 6.12 30.06 -22.30
N VAL A 77 6.57 28.81 -22.44
CA VAL A 77 5.88 27.60 -21.95
C VAL A 77 6.61 26.95 -20.77
N TYR A 78 7.94 27.03 -20.76
CA TYR A 78 8.79 26.35 -19.78
C TYR A 78 9.70 27.33 -19.06
N VAL A 79 10.19 26.89 -17.89
CA VAL A 79 11.25 27.56 -17.15
C VAL A 79 12.10 26.51 -16.44
N ALA A 80 13.39 26.79 -16.30
CA ALA A 80 14.26 26.03 -15.42
C ALA A 80 14.63 26.88 -14.21
N GLU A 81 14.43 26.34 -13.01
CA GLU A 81 14.86 26.95 -11.75
C GLU A 81 15.78 25.94 -11.04
N ASP A 82 16.99 26.37 -10.69
CA ASP A 82 18.07 25.50 -10.21
C ASP A 82 18.33 24.27 -11.08
N GLY A 83 18.10 24.41 -12.40
CA GLY A 83 18.24 23.33 -13.37
C GLY A 83 17.12 22.28 -13.35
N ILE A 84 16.05 22.50 -12.59
CA ILE A 84 14.84 21.65 -12.59
C ILE A 84 13.83 22.24 -13.57
N LEU A 85 13.18 21.40 -14.38
CA LEU A 85 12.25 21.82 -15.42
C LEU A 85 10.82 21.91 -14.90
N TYR A 86 10.19 23.06 -15.14
CA TYR A 86 8.80 23.35 -14.83
C TYR A 86 8.10 23.97 -16.05
N ASN A 87 6.76 24.03 -16.00
CA ASN A 87 6.01 24.94 -16.85
C ASN A 87 6.24 26.40 -16.42
N LYS A 88 5.85 27.36 -17.27
CA LYS A 88 6.27 28.77 -17.13
C LYS A 88 5.87 29.42 -15.81
N ASP A 89 4.67 29.09 -15.30
CA ASP A 89 4.16 29.60 -14.02
C ASP A 89 4.61 28.76 -12.80
N LYS A 90 5.39 27.69 -13.04
CA LYS A 90 5.88 26.72 -12.04
C LYS A 90 4.76 26.01 -11.27
N SER A 91 3.58 25.84 -11.89
CA SER A 91 2.50 25.02 -11.35
C SER A 91 2.68 23.52 -11.60
N GLU A 92 3.53 23.13 -12.53
CA GLU A 92 3.82 21.74 -12.87
C GLU A 92 5.32 21.47 -12.76
N LEU A 93 5.70 20.48 -11.95
CA LEU A 93 7.04 19.88 -12.00
C LEU A 93 7.07 18.91 -13.17
N ILE A 94 7.79 19.29 -14.23
CA ILE A 94 7.85 18.51 -15.47
C ILE A 94 8.94 17.45 -15.39
N LYS A 95 10.17 17.84 -15.02
CA LYS A 95 11.27 16.90 -14.87
C LYS A 95 12.33 17.38 -13.90
N PHE A 96 12.65 16.53 -12.94
CA PHE A 96 13.81 16.63 -12.09
C PHE A 96 14.99 15.86 -12.71
N PRO A 97 16.19 16.46 -12.80
CA PRO A 97 17.37 15.77 -13.32
C PRO A 97 17.87 14.67 -12.36
N ALA A 98 17.89 13.41 -12.80
CA ALA A 98 18.17 12.25 -11.95
C ALA A 98 19.58 12.25 -11.31
N ALA A 99 20.58 12.80 -12.00
CA ALA A 99 21.95 12.93 -11.47
C ALA A 99 22.16 14.13 -10.55
N LYS A 100 21.19 15.05 -10.43
CA LYS A 100 21.33 16.27 -9.62
C LYS A 100 21.80 15.90 -8.21
N ASN A 101 22.91 16.49 -7.78
CA ASN A 101 23.56 16.14 -6.52
C ASN A 101 22.84 16.79 -5.33
N LEU A 102 21.70 16.22 -4.95
CA LEU A 102 20.85 16.69 -3.88
C LEU A 102 20.28 15.49 -3.12
N SER A 103 20.33 15.54 -1.78
CA SER A 103 19.69 14.54 -0.92
C SER A 103 18.28 14.96 -0.49
N THR A 104 18.02 16.27 -0.36
CA THR A 104 16.70 16.80 0.00
C THR A 104 16.19 17.77 -1.05
N TYR A 105 15.03 17.49 -1.62
CA TYR A 105 14.34 18.42 -2.51
C TYR A 105 13.17 19.11 -1.78
N THR A 106 13.16 20.44 -1.80
CA THR A 106 12.01 21.24 -1.36
C THR A 106 11.26 21.72 -2.59
N MET A 107 10.09 21.16 -2.81
CA MET A 107 9.24 21.50 -3.94
C MET A 107 8.65 22.91 -3.74
N PRO A 108 8.76 23.82 -4.72
CA PRO A 108 8.17 25.16 -4.59
C PRO A 108 6.66 25.11 -4.35
N ASN A 109 6.15 25.96 -3.47
CA ASN A 109 4.71 26.04 -3.15
C ASN A 109 3.82 26.46 -4.33
N SER A 110 4.40 26.92 -5.44
CA SER A 110 3.68 27.14 -6.70
C SER A 110 3.26 25.84 -7.37
N VAL A 111 3.99 24.75 -7.14
CA VAL A 111 3.76 23.45 -7.78
C VAL A 111 2.47 22.84 -7.25
N LYS A 112 1.58 22.52 -8.18
CA LYS A 112 0.29 21.86 -7.97
C LYS A 112 0.28 20.43 -8.49
N ILE A 113 1.11 20.11 -9.48
CA ILE A 113 1.15 18.79 -10.09
C ILE A 113 2.60 18.31 -10.23
N ALA A 114 2.89 17.12 -9.71
CA ALA A 114 4.08 16.36 -10.11
C ALA A 114 3.72 15.52 -11.33
N LYS A 115 4.25 15.88 -12.50
CA LYS A 115 3.89 15.26 -13.78
C LYS A 115 4.35 13.81 -13.89
N MET A 116 3.80 13.10 -14.88
CA MET A 116 4.17 11.71 -15.18
C MET A 116 5.70 11.54 -15.30
N GLY A 117 6.28 10.67 -14.48
CA GLY A 117 7.72 10.40 -14.45
C GLY A 117 8.61 11.59 -14.02
N ALA A 118 8.05 12.63 -13.40
CA ALA A 118 8.74 13.89 -13.12
C ALA A 118 10.04 13.71 -12.31
N MET A 119 10.03 12.88 -11.28
CA MET A 119 11.18 12.54 -10.43
C MET A 119 11.57 11.06 -10.56
N GLU A 120 11.19 10.40 -11.65
CA GLU A 120 11.55 9.01 -11.86
C GLU A 120 13.07 8.82 -11.89
N GLY A 121 13.53 7.78 -11.18
CA GLY A 121 14.94 7.39 -11.13
C GLY A 121 15.83 8.35 -10.33
N CYS A 122 15.25 9.28 -9.55
CA CYS A 122 16.00 10.20 -8.69
C CYS A 122 16.60 9.47 -7.47
N GLY A 123 17.55 8.57 -7.72
CA GLY A 123 18.12 7.64 -6.74
C GLY A 123 19.02 8.27 -5.69
N LYS A 124 19.30 9.57 -5.76
CA LYS A 124 20.06 10.32 -4.74
C LYS A 124 19.16 11.00 -3.70
N ILE A 125 17.88 11.19 -3.99
CA ILE A 125 16.94 11.89 -3.11
C ILE A 125 16.53 10.97 -1.96
N GLU A 126 16.76 11.45 -0.75
CA GLU A 126 16.44 10.80 0.53
C GLU A 126 15.21 11.43 1.19
N ASN A 127 15.00 12.73 0.98
CA ASN A 127 13.87 13.47 1.54
C ASN A 127 13.22 14.41 0.51
N ILE A 128 11.89 14.50 0.57
CA ILE A 128 11.11 15.42 -0.26
C ILE A 128 10.18 16.20 0.65
N VAL A 129 10.35 17.53 0.64
CA VAL A 129 9.39 18.45 1.24
C VAL A 129 8.44 18.86 0.12
N PHE A 130 7.22 18.32 0.13
CA PHE A 130 6.23 18.59 -0.90
C PHE A 130 5.66 20.00 -0.78
N SER A 131 5.19 20.53 -1.91
CA SER A 131 4.41 21.77 -1.95
C SER A 131 3.13 21.62 -1.13
N GLU A 132 2.80 22.63 -0.33
CA GLU A 132 1.54 22.67 0.42
C GLU A 132 0.30 22.81 -0.50
N ASN A 133 0.52 23.17 -1.76
CA ASN A 133 -0.51 23.33 -2.80
C ASN A 133 -0.51 22.19 -3.82
N LEU A 134 0.18 21.08 -3.54
CA LEU A 134 0.18 19.93 -4.42
C LEU A 134 -1.21 19.27 -4.45
N ASP A 135 -1.85 19.31 -5.61
CA ASP A 135 -3.17 18.74 -5.89
C ASP A 135 -3.04 17.27 -6.35
N ALA A 136 -2.04 16.98 -7.19
CA ALA A 136 -1.88 15.65 -7.78
C ALA A 136 -0.42 15.19 -7.94
N ILE A 137 -0.23 13.89 -7.75
CA ILE A 137 0.96 13.15 -8.16
C ILE A 137 0.54 12.23 -9.31
N GLU A 138 1.05 12.45 -10.51
CA GLU A 138 0.71 11.64 -11.69
C GLU A 138 1.47 10.30 -11.72
N GLU A 139 1.19 9.49 -12.75
CA GLU A 139 1.77 8.16 -12.94
C GLU A 139 3.31 8.17 -12.87
N ALA A 140 3.86 7.22 -12.14
CA ALA A 140 5.30 7.01 -11.98
C ALA A 140 6.13 8.23 -11.51
N ALA A 141 5.50 9.30 -11.01
CA ALA A 141 6.18 10.57 -10.72
C ALA A 141 7.39 10.43 -9.78
N PHE A 142 7.38 9.49 -8.83
CA PHE A 142 8.50 9.16 -7.93
C PHE A 142 8.97 7.71 -8.06
N MET A 143 8.67 7.05 -9.19
CA MET A 143 9.10 5.66 -9.42
C MET A 143 10.63 5.56 -9.36
N ASN A 144 11.16 4.48 -8.79
CA ASN A 144 12.60 4.26 -8.62
C ASN A 144 13.33 5.38 -7.85
N CYS A 145 12.65 6.11 -6.97
CA CYS A 145 13.30 6.93 -5.95
C CYS A 145 13.89 6.00 -4.87
N LEU A 146 15.06 5.42 -5.14
CA LEU A 146 15.60 4.28 -4.39
C LEU A 146 15.97 4.58 -2.93
N ARG A 147 16.10 5.86 -2.55
CA ARG A 147 16.62 6.27 -1.24
C ARG A 147 15.61 6.96 -0.32
N ILE A 148 14.39 7.27 -0.78
CA ILE A 148 13.37 7.84 0.10
C ILE A 148 12.95 6.81 1.15
N GLU A 149 12.93 7.21 2.42
CA GLU A 149 12.66 6.31 3.55
C GLU A 149 11.25 6.52 4.12
N LYS A 150 10.84 7.79 4.25
CA LYS A 150 9.52 8.19 4.70
C LYS A 150 8.95 9.26 3.78
N VAL A 151 7.65 9.19 3.50
CA VAL A 151 6.92 10.17 2.70
C VAL A 151 5.73 10.70 3.49
N ASP A 152 5.74 12.01 3.75
CA ASP A 152 4.63 12.76 4.33
C ASP A 152 3.94 13.56 3.20
N LEU A 153 2.76 13.12 2.76
CA LEU A 153 2.04 13.77 1.66
C LEU A 153 1.28 15.02 2.15
N PRO A 154 1.20 16.10 1.35
CA PRO A 154 0.65 17.38 1.80
C PRO A 154 -0.88 17.37 1.88
N ALA A 155 -1.42 18.15 2.82
CA ALA A 155 -2.84 18.13 3.23
C ALA A 155 -3.87 18.53 2.14
N LYS A 156 -3.44 19.03 0.97
CA LYS A 156 -4.32 19.32 -0.18
C LYS A 156 -4.33 18.24 -1.24
N LEU A 157 -3.41 17.27 -1.18
CA LEU A 157 -3.26 16.25 -2.21
C LEU A 157 -4.54 15.43 -2.36
N THR A 158 -5.08 15.35 -3.58
CA THR A 158 -6.30 14.59 -3.86
C THR A 158 -6.02 13.27 -4.57
N THR A 159 -4.93 13.18 -5.35
CA THR A 159 -4.69 12.05 -6.25
C THR A 159 -3.24 11.54 -6.17
N ILE A 160 -3.10 10.23 -6.02
CA ILE A 160 -1.85 9.47 -6.17
C ILE A 160 -2.01 8.56 -7.38
N GLY A 161 -1.25 8.84 -8.43
CA GLY A 161 -1.32 8.17 -9.73
C GLY A 161 -0.70 6.78 -9.73
N GLN A 162 -0.97 6.04 -10.81
CA GLN A 162 -0.49 4.68 -10.99
C GLN A 162 1.03 4.61 -10.80
N GLN A 163 1.52 3.64 -10.03
CA GLN A 163 2.97 3.45 -9.79
C GLN A 163 3.72 4.68 -9.24
N ALA A 164 3.02 5.69 -8.69
CA ALA A 164 3.62 6.95 -8.26
C ALA A 164 4.86 6.78 -7.35
N PHE A 165 4.83 5.80 -6.45
CA PHE A 165 5.92 5.44 -5.54
C PHE A 165 6.36 3.98 -5.72
N ALA A 166 6.32 3.47 -6.96
CA ALA A 166 6.78 2.13 -7.25
C ALA A 166 8.31 2.03 -7.13
N SER A 167 8.82 0.88 -6.69
CA SER A 167 10.24 0.56 -6.55
C SER A 167 11.03 1.56 -5.69
N CYS A 168 10.37 2.20 -4.72
CA CYS A 168 11.04 3.01 -3.72
C CYS A 168 11.63 2.07 -2.65
N LEU A 169 12.79 1.48 -2.94
CA LEU A 169 13.29 0.31 -2.22
C LEU A 169 13.61 0.53 -0.74
N LYS A 170 13.83 1.79 -0.32
CA LYS A 170 14.04 2.16 1.08
C LYS A 170 12.78 2.66 1.78
N LEU A 171 11.70 2.93 1.05
CA LEU A 171 10.49 3.51 1.60
C LEU A 171 9.88 2.53 2.61
N HIS A 172 9.90 2.87 3.89
CA HIS A 172 9.32 2.06 4.95
C HIS A 172 7.97 2.60 5.44
N THR A 173 7.69 3.89 5.23
CA THR A 173 6.44 4.51 5.68
C THR A 173 5.95 5.59 4.72
N ILE A 174 4.65 5.56 4.43
CA ILE A 174 3.95 6.65 3.75
C ILE A 174 2.71 7.08 4.53
N ASN A 175 2.51 8.38 4.66
CA ASN A 175 1.37 8.97 5.35
C ASN A 175 0.43 9.64 4.34
N ILE A 176 -0.79 9.12 4.25
CA ILE A 176 -1.86 9.57 3.34
C ILE A 176 -2.78 10.55 4.08
N PRO A 177 -2.91 11.81 3.62
CA PRO A 177 -3.73 12.83 4.29
C PRO A 177 -5.23 12.62 4.05
N ALA A 178 -6.06 13.33 4.83
CA ALA A 178 -7.52 13.25 4.76
C ALA A 178 -8.10 13.64 3.38
N SER A 179 -7.37 14.45 2.62
CA SER A 179 -7.78 14.99 1.32
C SER A 179 -7.73 13.97 0.18
N VAL A 180 -6.93 12.90 0.29
CA VAL A 180 -6.72 11.95 -0.81
C VAL A 180 -8.02 11.24 -1.14
N LYS A 181 -8.47 11.40 -2.38
CA LYS A 181 -9.69 10.79 -2.94
C LYS A 181 -9.40 9.61 -3.86
N LYS A 182 -8.18 9.53 -4.41
CA LYS A 182 -7.83 8.50 -5.37
C LYS A 182 -6.39 8.04 -5.20
N ILE A 183 -6.22 6.74 -4.99
CA ILE A 183 -4.94 6.02 -5.05
C ILE A 183 -5.09 4.99 -6.17
N GLU A 184 -4.31 5.14 -7.22
CA GLU A 184 -4.37 4.27 -8.40
C GLU A 184 -3.59 2.97 -8.21
N SER A 185 -3.84 2.01 -9.12
CA SER A 185 -3.25 0.68 -9.06
C SER A 185 -1.74 0.74 -8.92
N SER A 186 -1.18 -0.17 -8.12
CA SER A 186 0.27 -0.38 -8.05
C SER A 186 1.06 0.83 -7.54
N SER A 187 0.43 1.83 -6.91
CA SER A 187 1.09 3.05 -6.42
C SER A 187 2.33 2.78 -5.56
N PHE A 188 2.36 1.64 -4.85
CA PHE A 188 3.45 1.23 -3.96
C PHE A 188 4.13 -0.09 -4.40
N TYR A 189 3.98 -0.46 -5.67
CA TYR A 189 4.51 -1.71 -6.22
C TYR A 189 6.03 -1.82 -6.01
N MET A 190 6.53 -3.00 -5.62
CA MET A 190 7.97 -3.27 -5.41
C MET A 190 8.71 -2.34 -4.42
N SER A 191 8.00 -1.57 -3.59
CA SER A 191 8.61 -0.83 -2.48
C SER A 191 8.90 -1.76 -1.31
N GLY A 192 9.90 -2.64 -1.48
CA GLY A 192 10.12 -3.84 -0.65
C GLY A 192 10.50 -3.62 0.82
N LYS A 193 10.69 -2.37 1.26
CA LYS A 193 10.84 -2.02 2.68
C LYS A 193 9.59 -1.42 3.28
N LEU A 194 8.52 -1.22 2.50
CA LEU A 194 7.30 -0.58 2.96
C LEU A 194 6.63 -1.45 4.00
N GLN A 195 6.50 -0.92 5.21
CA GLN A 195 5.87 -1.61 6.35
C GLN A 195 4.53 -0.97 6.72
N ASN A 196 4.43 0.35 6.54
CA ASN A 196 3.30 1.13 7.02
C ASN A 196 2.79 2.10 5.94
N ILE A 197 1.54 1.91 5.54
CA ILE A 197 0.75 2.91 4.82
C ILE A 197 -0.23 3.46 5.85
N ASN A 198 0.03 4.64 6.41
CA ASN A 198 -0.86 5.26 7.37
C ASN A 198 -1.87 6.15 6.63
N VAL A 199 -3.11 6.19 7.11
CA VAL A 199 -4.15 7.03 6.54
C VAL A 199 -4.70 7.91 7.66
N ASP A 200 -4.81 9.20 7.40
CA ASP A 200 -5.45 10.14 8.32
C ASP A 200 -6.88 9.65 8.66
N PRO A 201 -7.26 9.60 9.95
CA PRO A 201 -8.59 9.14 10.38
C PRO A 201 -9.76 9.86 9.71
N ALA A 202 -9.57 11.13 9.32
CA ALA A 202 -10.57 11.96 8.65
C ALA A 202 -10.69 11.68 7.14
N ASN A 203 -9.83 10.84 6.56
CA ASN A 203 -9.96 10.42 5.16
C ASN A 203 -11.30 9.67 4.95
N THR A 204 -12.04 10.03 3.90
CA THR A 204 -13.37 9.46 3.61
C THR A 204 -13.34 8.25 2.69
N GLU A 205 -12.25 8.01 1.98
CA GLU A 205 -12.14 6.97 0.94
C GLU A 205 -11.35 5.75 1.41
N TYR A 206 -10.40 5.95 2.30
CA TYR A 206 -9.42 4.95 2.72
C TYR A 206 -9.35 4.81 4.23
N LEU A 207 -8.88 3.64 4.66
CA LEU A 207 -8.51 3.38 6.04
C LEU A 207 -7.18 2.63 6.07
N SER A 208 -6.43 2.80 7.15
CA SER A 208 -5.29 1.96 7.48
C SER A 208 -5.53 1.22 8.78
N GLU A 209 -5.28 -0.08 8.77
CA GLU A 209 -5.22 -0.90 9.98
C GLU A 209 -3.91 -1.68 9.96
N ASP A 210 -3.12 -1.56 11.03
CA ASP A 210 -1.78 -2.16 11.15
C ASP A 210 -0.86 -1.84 9.95
N GLY A 211 -0.99 -0.63 9.40
CA GLY A 211 -0.21 -0.17 8.24
C GLY A 211 -0.67 -0.75 6.89
N ILE A 212 -1.77 -1.50 6.85
CA ILE A 212 -2.35 -2.12 5.64
C ILE A 212 -3.47 -1.23 5.11
N LEU A 213 -3.47 -0.98 3.80
CA LEU A 213 -4.41 -0.07 3.14
C LEU A 213 -5.68 -0.80 2.71
N PHE A 214 -6.82 -0.26 3.12
CA PHE A 214 -8.16 -0.68 2.68
C PHE A 214 -8.96 0.50 2.16
N ASN A 215 -10.07 0.21 1.47
CA ASN A 215 -11.12 1.21 1.29
C ASN A 215 -11.79 1.55 2.64
N LYS A 216 -12.51 2.67 2.73
CA LYS A 216 -13.06 3.16 4.01
C LYS A 216 -13.97 2.15 4.72
N SER A 217 -14.77 1.41 3.97
CA SER A 217 -15.68 0.39 4.51
C SER A 217 -15.00 -0.92 4.89
N LYS A 218 -13.68 -1.05 4.68
CA LYS A 218 -12.89 -2.27 4.93
C LYS A 218 -13.41 -3.51 4.18
N THR A 219 -14.05 -3.30 3.04
CA THR A 219 -14.55 -4.37 2.18
C THR A 219 -13.55 -4.74 1.09
N SER A 220 -12.55 -3.89 0.84
CA SER A 220 -11.51 -4.10 -0.17
C SER A 220 -10.13 -3.92 0.45
N LEU A 221 -9.30 -4.97 0.42
CA LEU A 221 -7.88 -4.86 0.76
C LEU A 221 -7.13 -4.36 -0.47
N ILE A 222 -6.62 -3.12 -0.38
CA ILE A 222 -6.02 -2.41 -1.50
C ILE A 222 -4.53 -2.73 -1.60
N THR A 223 -3.79 -2.64 -0.49
CA THR A 223 -2.36 -2.90 -0.47
C THR A 223 -1.91 -3.44 0.88
N TYR A 224 -1.32 -4.62 0.85
CA TYR A 224 -0.48 -5.19 1.90
C TYR A 224 0.97 -4.77 1.65
N PRO A 225 1.62 -4.02 2.56
CA PRO A 225 2.98 -3.59 2.35
C PRO A 225 3.97 -4.77 2.26
N SER A 226 4.72 -4.85 1.15
CA SER A 226 5.59 -6.00 0.87
C SER A 226 6.82 -6.12 1.79
N GLY A 227 7.13 -5.07 2.55
CA GLY A 227 8.18 -5.04 3.56
C GLY A 227 7.74 -5.50 4.96
N LYS A 228 6.46 -5.82 5.17
CA LYS A 228 5.99 -6.50 6.39
C LYS A 228 6.72 -7.84 6.56
N GLN A 229 7.04 -8.18 7.82
CA GLN A 229 7.91 -9.33 8.15
C GLN A 229 7.13 -10.52 8.72
N GLU A 230 5.84 -10.32 8.99
CA GLU A 230 4.92 -11.32 9.47
C GLU A 230 4.77 -12.44 8.45
N ASN A 231 4.92 -13.68 8.92
CA ASN A 231 4.80 -14.86 8.05
C ASN A 231 3.35 -15.32 7.86
N THR A 232 2.42 -14.75 8.60
CA THR A 232 1.00 -15.08 8.55
C THR A 232 0.18 -13.81 8.53
N TYR A 233 -0.91 -13.83 7.77
CA TYR A 233 -1.87 -12.74 7.78
C TYR A 233 -3.31 -13.26 7.70
N LYS A 234 -4.17 -12.74 8.59
CA LYS A 234 -5.60 -13.00 8.59
C LYS A 234 -6.32 -11.81 7.98
N VAL A 235 -6.85 -12.00 6.78
CA VAL A 235 -7.64 -10.98 6.10
C VAL A 235 -8.95 -10.75 6.90
N PRO A 236 -9.31 -9.50 7.23
CA PRO A 236 -10.50 -9.20 8.04
C PRO A 236 -11.80 -9.74 7.45
N SER A 237 -12.74 -10.15 8.29
CA SER A 237 -14.02 -10.76 7.87
C SER A 237 -14.97 -9.82 7.12
N THR A 238 -14.68 -8.53 7.09
CA THR A 238 -15.42 -7.52 6.33
C THR A 238 -14.99 -7.51 4.86
N VAL A 239 -13.82 -8.07 4.52
CA VAL A 239 -13.24 -8.00 3.19
C VAL A 239 -13.97 -8.92 2.23
N THR A 240 -14.49 -8.36 1.15
CA THR A 240 -15.16 -9.07 0.05
C THR A 240 -14.30 -9.11 -1.21
N SER A 241 -13.35 -8.18 -1.37
CA SER A 241 -12.39 -8.17 -2.49
C SER A 241 -10.94 -7.96 -2.05
N ILE A 242 -10.01 -8.63 -2.74
CA ILE A 242 -8.58 -8.33 -2.68
C ILE A 242 -8.18 -7.70 -4.02
N GLU A 243 -7.64 -6.50 -3.97
CA GLU A 243 -7.38 -5.69 -5.16
C GLU A 243 -6.15 -6.13 -5.96
N SER A 244 -6.04 -5.59 -7.17
CA SER A 244 -4.95 -5.95 -8.09
C SER A 244 -3.60 -5.66 -7.44
N ARG A 245 -2.72 -6.67 -7.42
CA ARG A 245 -1.37 -6.58 -6.85
C ARG A 245 -1.34 -6.24 -5.35
N ALA A 246 -2.41 -6.50 -4.60
CA ALA A 246 -2.49 -6.13 -3.19
C ALA A 246 -1.39 -6.75 -2.31
N PHE A 247 -1.00 -8.01 -2.54
CA PHE A 247 0.08 -8.71 -1.82
C PHE A 247 1.32 -8.94 -2.69
N ILE A 248 1.47 -8.21 -3.79
CA ILE A 248 2.51 -8.49 -4.78
C ILE A 248 3.91 -8.54 -4.17
N SER A 249 4.65 -9.60 -4.50
CA SER A 249 6.02 -9.84 -4.05
C SER A 249 6.20 -9.75 -2.52
N THR A 250 5.19 -10.14 -1.74
CA THR A 250 5.30 -10.23 -0.28
C THR A 250 6.08 -11.49 0.10
N LEU A 251 7.41 -11.39 0.12
CA LEU A 251 8.30 -12.53 0.29
C LEU A 251 8.31 -13.13 1.71
N ALA A 252 7.84 -12.38 2.71
CA ALA A 252 7.73 -12.87 4.07
C ALA A 252 6.46 -13.72 4.30
N LEU A 253 5.43 -13.60 3.45
CA LEU A 253 4.14 -14.24 3.67
C LEU A 253 4.18 -15.74 3.34
N HIS A 254 4.02 -16.57 4.37
CA HIS A 254 3.94 -18.03 4.24
C HIS A 254 2.50 -18.52 4.32
N ASN A 255 1.67 -17.89 5.16
CA ASN A 255 0.31 -18.34 5.43
C ASN A 255 -0.67 -17.19 5.27
N VAL A 256 -1.81 -17.43 4.62
CA VAL A 256 -2.89 -16.43 4.54
C VAL A 256 -4.23 -17.07 4.90
N ASP A 257 -4.98 -16.41 5.78
CA ASP A 257 -6.36 -16.77 6.15
C ASP A 257 -7.32 -15.80 5.46
N LEU A 258 -8.04 -16.30 4.47
CA LEU A 258 -9.02 -15.59 3.64
C LEU A 258 -10.43 -15.78 4.22
N PRO A 259 -11.20 -14.70 4.42
CA PRO A 259 -12.47 -14.75 5.13
C PRO A 259 -13.59 -15.39 4.30
N ALA A 260 -14.65 -15.80 4.98
CA ALA A 260 -15.83 -16.38 4.33
C ALA A 260 -16.59 -15.39 3.43
N SER A 261 -16.43 -14.09 3.70
CA SER A 261 -17.00 -12.98 2.92
C SER A 261 -16.31 -12.75 1.56
N LEU A 262 -15.13 -13.33 1.33
CA LEU A 262 -14.33 -13.06 0.15
C LEU A 262 -15.00 -13.66 -1.10
N THR A 263 -15.31 -12.80 -2.08
CA THR A 263 -15.95 -13.23 -3.34
C THR A 263 -15.01 -13.07 -4.54
N LYS A 264 -13.99 -12.22 -4.46
CA LYS A 264 -13.12 -11.91 -5.60
C LYS A 264 -11.66 -11.60 -5.21
N ILE A 265 -10.72 -12.09 -6.02
CA ILE A 265 -9.30 -11.77 -5.94
C ILE A 265 -8.82 -11.28 -7.32
N ASN A 266 -8.38 -10.02 -7.39
CA ASN A 266 -8.05 -9.32 -8.62
C ASN A 266 -6.63 -9.62 -9.14
N THR A 267 -6.31 -9.06 -10.31
CA THR A 267 -5.14 -9.42 -11.13
C THR A 267 -3.84 -9.36 -10.32
N ALA A 268 -3.07 -10.45 -10.39
CA ALA A 268 -1.76 -10.55 -9.76
C ALA A 268 -1.73 -10.24 -8.24
N ALA A 269 -2.85 -10.41 -7.52
CA ALA A 269 -2.93 -10.07 -6.09
C ALA A 269 -1.84 -10.74 -5.24
N PHE A 270 -1.53 -12.02 -5.46
CA PHE A 270 -0.47 -12.78 -4.77
C PHE A 270 0.72 -13.11 -5.69
N PHE A 271 0.87 -12.39 -6.80
CA PHE A 271 1.98 -12.61 -7.72
C PHE A 271 3.30 -12.39 -6.99
N GLY A 272 4.28 -13.27 -7.15
CA GLY A 272 5.58 -13.11 -6.50
C GLY A 272 5.64 -13.57 -5.03
N CYS A 273 4.54 -14.05 -4.44
CA CYS A 273 4.51 -14.59 -3.07
C CYS A 273 5.17 -15.99 -2.99
N SER A 274 6.42 -16.09 -3.42
CA SER A 274 7.16 -17.36 -3.63
C SER A 274 7.40 -18.20 -2.36
N LYS A 275 7.12 -17.65 -1.18
CA LYS A 275 7.21 -18.35 0.12
C LYS A 275 5.87 -18.84 0.65
N LEU A 276 4.77 -18.62 -0.07
CA LEU A 276 3.45 -19.10 0.33
C LEU A 276 3.46 -20.63 0.45
N GLN A 277 2.95 -21.13 1.57
CA GLN A 277 2.91 -22.53 1.97
C GLN A 277 1.48 -22.99 2.25
N GLU A 278 0.67 -22.14 2.91
CA GLU A 278 -0.71 -22.47 3.24
C GLU A 278 -1.66 -21.31 2.93
N ILE A 279 -2.82 -21.66 2.39
CA ILE A 279 -3.98 -20.78 2.26
C ILE A 279 -5.13 -21.46 3.02
N ILE A 280 -5.66 -20.77 4.03
CA ILE A 280 -6.96 -21.10 4.60
C ILE A 280 -7.97 -20.24 3.86
N CYS A 281 -8.88 -20.84 3.09
CA CYS A 281 -9.96 -20.10 2.43
C CYS A 281 -11.29 -20.51 3.03
N ARG A 282 -11.90 -19.61 3.81
CA ARG A 282 -13.15 -19.87 4.54
C ARG A 282 -14.40 -19.71 3.69
N ALA A 283 -14.28 -19.24 2.45
CA ALA A 283 -15.39 -19.05 1.54
C ALA A 283 -15.94 -20.42 1.09
N ALA A 284 -17.24 -20.64 1.30
CA ALA A 284 -17.93 -21.87 0.89
C ALA A 284 -18.02 -22.00 -0.64
N VAL A 285 -18.01 -20.88 -1.34
CA VAL A 285 -17.89 -20.80 -2.80
C VAL A 285 -16.49 -20.29 -3.13
N PRO A 286 -15.72 -20.95 -4.03
CA PRO A 286 -14.41 -20.48 -4.43
C PRO A 286 -14.46 -19.02 -4.92
N PRO A 287 -13.67 -18.10 -4.34
CA PRO A 287 -13.61 -16.72 -4.81
C PRO A 287 -13.20 -16.67 -6.28
N ALA A 288 -13.81 -15.77 -7.06
CA ALA A 288 -13.45 -15.55 -8.45
C ALA A 288 -12.02 -15.01 -8.55
N LEU A 289 -11.19 -15.65 -9.38
CA LEU A 289 -9.80 -15.27 -9.59
C LEU A 289 -9.63 -14.56 -10.94
N ALA A 290 -8.96 -13.42 -10.93
CA ALA A 290 -8.50 -12.75 -12.14
C ALA A 290 -7.16 -13.31 -12.64
N ASN A 291 -6.57 -12.67 -13.65
CA ASN A 291 -5.34 -13.15 -14.29
C ASN A 291 -4.15 -13.19 -13.31
N SER A 292 -3.39 -14.28 -13.35
CA SER A 292 -2.10 -14.44 -12.67
C SER A 292 -2.12 -14.19 -11.15
N VAL A 293 -3.26 -14.41 -10.47
CA VAL A 293 -3.40 -14.19 -9.01
C VAL A 293 -2.25 -14.84 -8.23
N PHE A 294 -1.94 -16.10 -8.53
CA PHE A 294 -0.85 -16.86 -7.92
C PHE A 294 0.29 -17.11 -8.92
N GLY A 295 0.72 -16.05 -9.62
CA GLY A 295 1.86 -16.11 -10.55
C GLY A 295 3.21 -15.80 -9.91
N GLY A 296 4.27 -15.71 -10.73
CA GLY A 296 5.56 -15.14 -10.30
C GLY A 296 6.32 -15.97 -9.27
N GLY A 297 6.28 -17.30 -9.36
CA GLY A 297 7.03 -18.19 -8.46
C GLY A 297 6.21 -18.83 -7.34
N VAL A 298 4.90 -18.54 -7.25
CA VAL A 298 3.99 -19.38 -6.46
C VAL A 298 3.78 -20.71 -7.19
N VAL A 299 4.11 -21.82 -6.54
CA VAL A 299 3.91 -23.16 -7.09
C VAL A 299 2.69 -23.78 -6.42
N ALA A 300 1.51 -23.61 -7.01
CA ALA A 300 0.22 -23.99 -6.41
C ALA A 300 0.19 -25.44 -5.86
N SER A 301 0.79 -26.39 -6.58
CA SER A 301 0.84 -27.81 -6.16
C SER A 301 1.65 -28.07 -4.88
N LYS A 302 2.48 -27.10 -4.46
CA LYS A 302 3.23 -27.13 -3.19
C LYS A 302 2.54 -26.37 -2.05
N VAL A 303 1.46 -25.65 -2.35
CA VAL A 303 0.71 -24.86 -1.37
C VAL A 303 -0.50 -25.67 -0.90
N VAL A 304 -0.64 -25.82 0.42
CA VAL A 304 -1.81 -26.43 1.05
C VAL A 304 -2.96 -25.44 1.00
N LEU A 305 -4.11 -25.87 0.47
CA LEU A 305 -5.35 -25.10 0.47
C LEU A 305 -6.37 -25.77 1.38
N LYS A 306 -6.58 -25.19 2.57
CA LYS A 306 -7.61 -25.63 3.52
C LYS A 306 -8.91 -24.90 3.22
N VAL A 307 -9.98 -25.66 2.96
CA VAL A 307 -11.32 -25.14 2.65
C VAL A 307 -12.37 -25.85 3.52
N PRO A 308 -13.59 -25.30 3.66
CA PRO A 308 -14.67 -26.01 4.35
C PRO A 308 -14.86 -27.40 3.71
N THR A 309 -14.99 -28.45 4.53
CA THR A 309 -15.15 -29.82 4.02
C THR A 309 -16.31 -29.93 3.00
N SER A 310 -17.38 -29.17 3.21
CA SER A 310 -18.52 -29.08 2.29
C SER A 310 -18.19 -28.43 0.94
N ALA A 311 -17.13 -27.63 0.85
CA ALA A 311 -16.75 -26.88 -0.34
C ALA A 311 -15.69 -27.59 -1.21
N ILE A 312 -15.10 -28.70 -0.76
CA ILE A 312 -14.01 -29.40 -1.47
C ILE A 312 -14.35 -29.67 -2.94
N ALA A 313 -15.59 -30.12 -3.21
CA ALA A 313 -16.03 -30.42 -4.58
C ALA A 313 -16.02 -29.16 -5.47
N ALA A 314 -16.44 -28.01 -4.93
CA ALA A 314 -16.43 -26.75 -5.66
C ALA A 314 -15.00 -26.27 -5.97
N TYR A 315 -14.08 -26.36 -5.00
CA TYR A 315 -12.68 -25.97 -5.21
C TYR A 315 -11.93 -26.88 -6.20
N LYS A 316 -12.27 -28.18 -6.23
CA LYS A 316 -11.72 -29.11 -7.23
C LYS A 316 -12.24 -28.85 -8.65
N ALA A 317 -13.41 -28.25 -8.80
CA ALA A 317 -13.99 -27.87 -10.09
C ALA A 317 -13.54 -26.47 -10.56
N ALA A 318 -13.13 -25.60 -9.64
CA ALA A 318 -12.77 -24.22 -9.95
C ALA A 318 -11.36 -24.11 -10.57
N GLU A 319 -11.27 -23.34 -11.67
CA GLU A 319 -10.00 -23.06 -12.34
C GLU A 319 -8.99 -22.40 -11.39
N VAL A 320 -7.71 -22.74 -11.59
CA VAL A 320 -6.56 -22.36 -10.73
C VAL A 320 -6.63 -22.96 -9.32
N TRP A 321 -7.75 -22.86 -8.60
CA TRP A 321 -7.95 -23.45 -7.27
C TRP A 321 -7.72 -24.97 -7.24
N LYS A 322 -8.16 -25.67 -8.29
CA LYS A 322 -7.93 -27.11 -8.46
C LYS A 322 -6.45 -27.54 -8.50
N ASN A 323 -5.54 -26.59 -8.75
CA ASN A 323 -4.10 -26.86 -8.84
C ASN A 323 -3.39 -26.88 -7.48
N PHE A 324 -4.09 -26.52 -6.39
CA PHE A 324 -3.57 -26.56 -5.04
C PHE A 324 -3.70 -27.94 -4.39
N LYS A 325 -2.93 -28.19 -3.32
CA LYS A 325 -3.14 -29.36 -2.47
C LYS A 325 -4.34 -29.10 -1.56
N ILE A 326 -5.54 -29.48 -2.01
CA ILE A 326 -6.80 -29.22 -1.30
C ILE A 326 -6.99 -30.19 -0.13
N GLU A 327 -7.23 -29.63 1.05
CA GLU A 327 -7.56 -30.34 2.28
C GLU A 327 -8.88 -29.81 2.87
N GLY A 328 -9.73 -30.73 3.33
CA GLY A 328 -10.93 -30.37 4.08
C GLY A 328 -10.59 -30.03 5.51
N ALA A 329 -11.12 -28.91 6.00
CA ALA A 329 -11.02 -28.54 7.41
C ALA A 329 -12.41 -28.17 7.94
N ASP A 330 -12.62 -28.43 9.23
CA ASP A 330 -13.73 -27.80 9.95
C ASP A 330 -13.40 -26.32 10.14
N LEU A 331 -13.84 -25.52 9.19
CA LEU A 331 -13.73 -24.07 9.21
C LEU A 331 -15.05 -23.42 9.66
N SER A 332 -15.98 -24.21 10.22
CA SER A 332 -17.22 -23.69 10.76
C SER A 332 -16.90 -22.77 11.94
N PHE A 333 -17.31 -21.50 11.82
CA PHE A 333 -17.20 -20.47 12.84
C PHE A 333 -15.78 -20.19 13.38
N CYS A 334 -14.99 -19.49 12.57
CA CYS A 334 -14.24 -18.38 13.13
C CYS A 334 -14.97 -17.12 12.68
N SER A 335 -16.00 -16.70 13.44
CA SER A 335 -16.33 -15.28 13.48
C SER A 335 -15.01 -14.51 13.66
N PRO A 336 -14.88 -13.30 13.11
CA PRO A 336 -13.74 -12.48 13.46
C PRO A 336 -13.60 -12.55 14.98
N VAL A 337 -12.39 -12.85 15.44
CA VAL A 337 -11.95 -12.29 16.70
C VAL A 337 -11.88 -10.79 16.41
N GLU A 338 -13.04 -10.12 16.37
CA GLU A 338 -13.15 -8.88 17.10
C GLU A 338 -12.58 -9.25 18.46
N GLN A 339 -11.46 -8.64 18.84
CA GLN A 339 -10.91 -8.87 20.17
C GLN A 339 -12.06 -8.71 21.15
N ASP A 340 -12.59 -9.81 21.69
CA ASP A 340 -13.76 -9.75 22.55
C ASP A 340 -13.50 -8.69 23.62
N LYS A 341 -14.27 -7.62 23.59
CA LYS A 341 -14.01 -6.44 24.41
C LYS A 341 -14.74 -6.60 25.73
N TYR A 342 -14.34 -7.62 26.50
CA TYR A 342 -14.78 -7.75 27.89
C TYR A 342 -14.04 -6.74 28.75
N GLU A 343 -14.81 -5.90 29.45
CA GLU A 343 -14.34 -5.03 30.52
C GLU A 343 -14.85 -5.58 31.85
N VAL A 344 -13.93 -5.75 32.81
CA VAL A 344 -14.24 -6.30 34.13
C VAL A 344 -13.95 -5.22 35.17
N TYR A 345 -14.98 -4.85 35.92
CA TYR A 345 -14.89 -3.80 36.93
C TYR A 345 -14.93 -4.42 38.33
N PRO A 346 -13.92 -4.19 39.20
CA PRO A 346 -14.04 -4.51 40.61
C PRO A 346 -15.05 -3.55 41.24
N THR A 347 -15.95 -4.08 42.09
CA THR A 347 -16.98 -3.27 42.74
C THR A 347 -16.72 -3.13 44.23
N TYR A 348 -17.30 -2.09 44.82
CA TYR A 348 -17.34 -1.88 46.27
C TYR A 348 -18.42 -2.75 46.96
N THR A 349 -19.19 -3.54 46.19
CA THR A 349 -20.21 -4.43 46.71
C THR A 349 -19.58 -5.80 46.97
N GLU A 350 -19.55 -6.23 48.24
CA GLU A 350 -18.93 -7.51 48.62
C GLU A 350 -19.47 -8.67 47.76
N GLY A 351 -18.55 -9.34 47.08
CA GLY A 351 -18.84 -10.57 46.35
C GLY A 351 -19.48 -10.41 44.97
N THR A 352 -19.64 -9.23 44.38
CA THR A 352 -20.15 -9.11 42.99
C THR A 352 -19.12 -8.55 42.01
N VAL A 353 -18.96 -9.20 40.86
CA VAL A 353 -18.10 -8.75 39.75
C VAL A 353 -18.97 -8.40 38.54
N PHE A 354 -18.78 -7.21 37.96
CA PHE A 354 -19.44 -6.85 36.70
C PHE A 354 -18.57 -7.18 35.50
N VAL A 355 -19.22 -7.74 34.48
CA VAL A 355 -18.63 -8.00 33.17
C VAL A 355 -19.48 -7.32 32.13
N VAL A 356 -18.91 -6.36 31.42
CA VAL A 356 -19.54 -5.78 30.23
C VAL A 356 -19.12 -6.64 29.05
N ALA A 357 -20.09 -7.25 28.37
CA ALA A 357 -19.86 -8.10 27.22
C ALA A 357 -20.42 -7.43 25.96
N ASP A 358 -19.66 -7.45 24.88
CA ASP A 358 -20.06 -6.93 23.56
C ASP A 358 -21.02 -7.86 22.82
N ARG A 359 -21.16 -9.12 23.27
CA ARG A 359 -22.09 -10.14 22.77
C ARG A 359 -22.43 -11.17 23.86
N GLU A 360 -23.36 -12.08 23.57
CA GLU A 360 -23.63 -13.24 24.43
C GLU A 360 -22.38 -14.13 24.59
N GLY A 361 -22.18 -14.68 25.79
CA GLY A 361 -20.98 -15.45 26.10
C GLY A 361 -21.08 -16.26 27.39
N LYS A 362 -19.93 -16.70 27.89
CA LYS A 362 -19.85 -17.47 29.13
C LYS A 362 -18.63 -17.02 29.93
N SER A 363 -18.82 -16.85 31.22
CA SER A 363 -17.74 -16.66 32.19
C SER A 363 -17.60 -17.88 33.10
N THR A 364 -16.36 -18.21 33.46
CA THR A 364 -16.04 -19.26 34.43
C THR A 364 -15.12 -18.70 35.50
N VAL A 365 -15.42 -18.98 36.76
CA VAL A 365 -14.60 -18.60 37.92
C VAL A 365 -13.94 -19.84 38.50
N TYR A 366 -12.65 -19.74 38.79
CA TYR A 366 -11.83 -20.77 39.41
C TYR A 366 -11.27 -20.29 40.74
N ASN A 367 -11.09 -21.19 41.70
CA ASN A 367 -10.29 -20.93 42.90
C ASN A 367 -8.78 -21.07 42.61
N THR A 368 -7.93 -20.75 43.59
CA THR A 368 -6.47 -20.85 43.45
C THR A 368 -5.93 -22.28 43.31
N LEU A 369 -6.77 -23.29 43.55
CA LEU A 369 -6.43 -24.70 43.30
C LEU A 369 -6.80 -25.14 41.87
N GLY A 370 -7.30 -24.22 41.03
CA GLY A 370 -7.73 -24.51 39.66
C GLY A 370 -9.09 -25.20 39.57
N GLN A 371 -9.83 -25.29 40.68
CA GLN A 371 -11.16 -25.89 40.69
C GLN A 371 -12.19 -24.86 40.24
N MET A 372 -13.08 -25.26 39.32
CA MET A 372 -14.18 -24.43 38.86
C MET A 372 -15.20 -24.23 40.00
N VAL A 373 -15.47 -22.98 40.36
CA VAL A 373 -16.38 -22.63 41.46
C VAL A 373 -17.71 -22.05 40.96
N LYS A 374 -17.72 -21.36 39.81
CA LYS A 374 -18.95 -20.81 39.22
C LYS A 374 -18.86 -20.69 37.71
N THR A 375 -20.00 -20.82 37.05
CA THR A 375 -20.20 -20.52 35.64
C THR A 375 -21.39 -19.57 35.52
N THR A 376 -21.32 -18.60 34.61
CA THR A 376 -22.41 -17.65 34.36
C THR A 376 -22.52 -17.41 32.86
N SER A 377 -23.74 -17.53 32.32
CA SER A 377 -24.04 -17.13 30.96
C SER A 377 -24.11 -15.60 30.90
N LEU A 378 -23.41 -15.00 29.94
CA LEU A 378 -23.37 -13.56 29.72
C LEU A 378 -24.30 -13.20 28.55
N GLN A 379 -25.02 -12.10 28.70
CA GLN A 379 -25.79 -11.44 27.65
C GLN A 379 -24.98 -10.26 27.10
N GLN A 380 -25.32 -9.78 25.90
CA GLN A 380 -24.76 -8.53 25.41
C GLN A 380 -25.14 -7.38 26.35
N GLY A 381 -24.15 -6.57 26.76
CA GLY A 381 -24.30 -5.50 27.75
C GLY A 381 -23.73 -5.85 29.12
N GLU A 382 -24.31 -5.28 30.18
CA GLU A 382 -23.85 -5.46 31.55
C GLU A 382 -24.32 -6.77 32.15
N ASN A 383 -23.39 -7.50 32.77
CA ASN A 383 -23.66 -8.76 33.47
C ASN A 383 -23.07 -8.71 34.86
N SER A 384 -23.69 -9.43 35.81
CA SER A 384 -23.18 -9.58 37.17
C SER A 384 -22.84 -11.04 37.48
N ILE A 385 -21.71 -11.23 38.16
CA ILE A 385 -21.25 -12.53 38.67
C ILE A 385 -21.22 -12.43 40.19
N ASP A 386 -22.19 -13.10 40.82
CA ASP A 386 -22.29 -13.18 42.27
C ASP A 386 -21.39 -14.30 42.84
N LEU A 387 -20.45 -13.92 43.70
CA LEU A 387 -19.53 -14.76 44.45
C LEU A 387 -19.77 -14.66 45.96
N SER A 388 -20.89 -14.07 46.41
CA SER A 388 -21.24 -13.90 47.82
C SER A 388 -21.13 -15.21 48.62
N SER A 389 -21.55 -16.33 48.02
CA SER A 389 -21.50 -17.68 48.61
C SER A 389 -20.10 -18.30 48.69
N GLN A 390 -19.09 -17.70 48.06
CA GLN A 390 -17.71 -18.21 48.06
C GLN A 390 -16.92 -17.64 49.24
N PRO A 391 -15.94 -18.35 49.82
CA PRO A 391 -15.12 -17.82 50.91
C PRO A 391 -14.30 -16.59 50.48
N THR A 392 -13.87 -15.78 51.44
CA THR A 392 -12.90 -14.69 51.19
C THR A 392 -11.61 -15.27 50.61
N GLY A 393 -11.06 -14.66 49.57
CA GLY A 393 -9.89 -15.19 48.88
C GLY A 393 -9.70 -14.68 47.45
N ASN A 394 -8.68 -15.23 46.78
CA ASN A 394 -8.38 -14.93 45.39
C ASN A 394 -9.10 -15.90 44.46
N TYR A 395 -9.63 -15.38 43.36
CA TYR A 395 -10.26 -16.15 42.30
C TYR A 395 -9.73 -15.73 40.94
N VAL A 396 -9.88 -16.61 39.96
CA VAL A 396 -9.53 -16.38 38.57
C VAL A 396 -10.81 -16.41 37.74
N LEU A 397 -11.14 -15.31 37.09
CA LEU A 397 -12.25 -15.21 36.15
C LEU A 397 -11.73 -15.35 34.73
N VAL A 398 -12.31 -16.27 33.98
CA VAL A 398 -12.04 -16.49 32.56
C VAL A 398 -13.28 -16.11 31.76
N VAL A 399 -13.12 -15.20 30.80
CA VAL A 399 -14.18 -14.78 29.87
C VAL A 399 -13.57 -14.70 28.46
N GLY A 400 -14.11 -15.47 27.52
CA GLY A 400 -13.50 -15.65 26.19
C GLY A 400 -12.05 -16.14 26.31
N ASN A 401 -11.11 -15.39 25.73
CA ASN A 401 -9.66 -15.64 25.81
C ASN A 401 -8.92 -14.81 26.89
N LYS A 402 -9.65 -14.05 27.72
CA LYS A 402 -9.08 -13.17 28.76
C LYS A 402 -9.21 -13.78 30.15
N THR A 403 -8.25 -13.45 31.00
CA THR A 403 -8.16 -13.92 32.39
C THR A 403 -7.98 -12.75 33.33
N PHE A 404 -8.78 -12.69 34.39
CA PHE A 404 -8.79 -11.61 35.37
C PHE A 404 -8.62 -12.18 36.79
N LYS A 405 -7.88 -11.47 37.63
CA LYS A 405 -7.78 -11.77 39.07
C LYS A 405 -8.92 -11.07 39.80
N ILE A 406 -9.66 -11.82 40.60
CA ILE A 406 -10.65 -11.29 41.55
C ILE A 406 -10.11 -11.47 42.96
N ILE A 407 -10.25 -10.44 43.79
CA ILE A 407 -9.96 -10.51 45.22
C ILE A 407 -11.27 -10.28 45.96
N LYS A 408 -11.84 -11.35 46.53
CA LYS A 408 -12.98 -11.26 47.43
C LYS A 408 -12.44 -10.98 48.83
N ARG A 409 -12.62 -9.75 49.30
CA ARG A 409 -12.24 -9.34 50.66
C ARG A 409 -13.25 -9.83 51.68
#